data_AF-A0A1Q2YCW1-F1
#
_entry.id   AF-A0A1Q2YCW1-F1
#
_cell.length_a   1.000
_cell.length_b   1.000
_cell.length_c   1.000
_cell.angle_alpha   90.00
_cell.angle_beta   90.00
_cell.angle_gamma   90.00
#
_symmetry.space_group_name_H-M   'P 1'
#
loop_
_entity.id
_entity.type
_entity.pdbx_description
1 polymer ?
#
loop_
_entity_poly.entity_id
_entity_poly.type
_entity_poly.pdbx_seq_one_letter_code
_entity_poly.pdbx_strand_id
1 'polypeptide(L)'
;MTVSFENAIVPDWNYGTIQLKNCVVSRRPKVVKVIERVEKSVDGKVLNTSYEEAFDDGNYTQFDLTINEINVSLSFWRWISGKGFIDTASFKGIRGIVDRTHVVWKKDDDPRNYKNFYKPGDWEIENFKIEDVLLTIYHPNGFRPCQLSIYNADLDIFRKNWLMLDVMTCNHLSGCYDGSLFTVNKISNFDTFKEESIIDTLVNKKLGRKQFSEIPFSNNSFQKITRFRIDNLKIEHLNKGMSGPFGWINNGTVDIIADIMVLEENISLNDILLTEGPETYQRK
;
A
#
# COMPACT_ATOMS: atom_id res chain seq x y z
N MET A 1 13.79 -8.45 6.07
CA MET A 1 13.06 -7.77 7.14
C MET A 1 13.50 -8.33 8.49
N THR A 2 13.74 -7.45 9.43
CA THR A 2 14.02 -7.70 10.84
C THR A 2 13.01 -6.90 11.65
N VAL A 3 12.47 -7.52 12.69
CA VAL A 3 11.51 -6.89 13.61
C VAL A 3 12.01 -7.18 15.01
N SER A 4 12.13 -6.15 15.83
CA SER A 4 12.51 -6.23 17.24
C SER A 4 11.63 -5.29 18.05
N PHE A 5 11.40 -5.59 19.31
CA PHE A 5 10.63 -4.76 20.21
C PHE A 5 11.24 -4.84 21.60
N GLU A 6 11.13 -3.78 22.38
CA GLU A 6 11.68 -3.77 23.75
C GLU A 6 10.75 -4.49 24.72
N ASN A 7 9.45 -4.21 24.62
CA ASN A 7 8.47 -4.72 25.58
C ASN A 7 7.22 -5.25 24.86
N ALA A 8 6.69 -6.36 25.37
CA ALA A 8 5.38 -6.88 25.02
C ALA A 8 4.54 -6.98 26.30
N ILE A 9 3.36 -6.37 26.28
CA ILE A 9 2.44 -6.27 27.41
C ILE A 9 1.10 -6.82 26.95
N VAL A 10 0.42 -7.57 27.81
CA VAL A 10 -0.98 -7.98 27.61
C VAL A 10 -1.80 -7.19 28.63
N PRO A 11 -2.44 -6.07 28.24
CA PRO A 11 -3.08 -5.16 29.20
C PRO A 11 -4.30 -5.77 29.89
N ASP A 12 -5.05 -6.62 29.17
CA ASP A 12 -6.22 -7.31 29.69
C ASP A 12 -6.49 -8.59 28.87
N TRP A 13 -6.50 -9.75 29.54
CA TRP A 13 -6.72 -11.04 28.90
C TRP A 13 -8.12 -11.17 28.28
N ASN A 14 -9.10 -10.43 28.81
CA ASN A 14 -10.47 -10.48 28.31
C ASN A 14 -10.63 -9.84 26.92
N TYR A 15 -9.78 -8.87 26.57
CA TYR A 15 -9.82 -8.19 25.27
C TYR A 15 -8.88 -8.81 24.23
N GLY A 16 -8.05 -9.80 24.61
CA GLY A 16 -7.17 -10.52 23.69
C GLY A 16 -6.18 -9.64 22.91
N THR A 17 -5.85 -8.46 23.43
CA THR A 17 -4.98 -7.49 22.75
C THR A 17 -3.56 -7.56 23.31
N ILE A 18 -2.57 -7.70 22.43
CA ILE A 18 -1.15 -7.62 22.74
C ILE A 18 -0.65 -6.23 22.36
N GLN A 19 -0.03 -5.54 23.31
CA GLN A 19 0.61 -4.26 23.11
C GLN A 19 2.13 -4.44 23.05
N LEU A 20 2.74 -4.05 21.94
CA LEU A 20 4.19 -3.99 21.75
C LEU A 20 4.64 -2.53 21.84
N LYS A 21 5.74 -2.28 22.56
CA LYS A 21 6.31 -0.93 22.71
C LYS A 21 7.74 -0.86 22.18
N ASN A 22 8.07 0.31 21.62
CA ASN A 22 9.38 0.63 21.08
C ASN A 22 9.84 -0.44 20.07
N CYS A 23 9.02 -0.64 19.06
CA CYS A 23 9.28 -1.60 18.00
C CYS A 23 10.20 -0.97 16.95
N VAL A 24 11.14 -1.75 16.44
CA VAL A 24 12.00 -1.39 15.31
C VAL A 24 11.75 -2.38 14.19
N VAL A 25 11.43 -1.87 13.02
CA VAL A 25 11.18 -2.64 11.80
C VAL A 25 12.15 -2.15 10.74
N SER A 26 13.02 -3.03 10.28
CA SER A 26 14.01 -2.70 9.25
C SER A 26 13.97 -3.69 8.10
N ARG A 27 14.21 -3.18 6.90
CA ARG A 27 14.45 -3.97 5.70
C ARG A 27 15.63 -3.37 4.94
N ARG A 28 16.77 -4.06 5.02
CA ARG A 28 18.01 -3.76 4.32
C ARG A 28 18.53 -5.00 3.57
N PRO A 29 19.45 -4.83 2.59
CA PRO A 29 20.11 -5.91 1.89
C PRO A 29 20.72 -6.89 2.88
N LYS A 30 20.44 -8.18 2.68
CA LYS A 30 20.98 -9.23 3.55
C LYS A 30 22.22 -9.83 2.93
N VAL A 31 23.17 -10.23 3.77
CA VAL A 31 24.32 -11.03 3.34
C VAL A 31 23.80 -12.39 2.88
N VAL A 32 24.06 -12.73 1.62
CA VAL A 32 23.68 -14.00 1.00
C VAL A 32 24.86 -14.97 0.99
N LYS A 33 26.10 -14.46 0.86
CA LYS A 33 27.30 -15.29 0.82
C LYS A 33 28.50 -14.54 1.41
N VAL A 34 29.32 -15.23 2.17
CA VAL A 34 30.64 -14.74 2.58
C VAL A 34 31.67 -15.33 1.62
N ILE A 35 32.42 -14.48 0.94
CA ILE A 35 33.44 -14.85 -0.05
C ILE A 35 34.80 -14.65 0.60
N GLU A 36 35.53 -15.74 0.80
CA GLU A 36 36.93 -15.69 1.21
C GLU A 36 37.80 -15.35 -0.01
N ARG A 37 38.52 -14.24 0.07
CA ARG A 37 39.57 -13.85 -0.87
C ARG A 37 40.92 -14.08 -0.22
N VAL A 38 41.72 -14.94 -0.84
CA VAL A 38 43.07 -15.26 -0.37
C VAL A 38 44.06 -14.65 -1.35
N GLU A 39 44.80 -13.64 -0.91
CA GLU A 39 45.94 -13.08 -1.65
C GLU A 39 47.16 -13.96 -1.41
N LYS A 40 47.82 -14.41 -2.49
CA LYS A 40 49.02 -15.25 -2.43
C LYS A 40 50.20 -14.54 -3.11
N SER A 41 51.41 -14.75 -2.57
CA SER A 41 52.65 -14.30 -3.20
C SER A 41 52.96 -15.11 -4.46
N VAL A 42 53.92 -14.66 -5.25
CA VAL A 42 54.41 -15.37 -6.45
C VAL A 42 54.91 -16.79 -6.10
N ASP A 43 55.43 -16.99 -4.89
CA ASP A 43 55.87 -18.29 -4.37
C ASP A 43 54.74 -19.12 -3.72
N GLY A 44 53.48 -18.69 -3.88
CA GLY A 44 52.30 -19.40 -3.38
C GLY A 44 52.02 -19.23 -1.88
N LYS A 45 52.79 -18.39 -1.17
CA LYS A 45 52.59 -18.12 0.26
C LYS A 45 51.38 -17.20 0.46
N VAL A 46 50.45 -17.57 1.33
CA VAL A 46 49.30 -16.73 1.67
C VAL A 46 49.79 -15.45 2.35
N LEU A 47 49.46 -14.29 1.77
CA LEU A 47 49.83 -12.97 2.26
C LEU A 47 48.70 -12.34 3.07
N ASN A 48 47.46 -12.50 2.60
CA ASN A 48 46.28 -11.93 3.24
C ASN A 48 45.05 -12.80 2.95
N THR A 49 44.14 -12.88 3.92
CA THR A 49 42.83 -13.49 3.77
C THR A 49 41.79 -12.45 4.18
N SER A 50 40.97 -12.01 3.23
CA SER A 50 39.85 -11.12 3.49
C SER A 50 38.53 -11.85 3.25
N TYR A 51 37.52 -11.48 4.03
CA TYR A 51 36.16 -11.98 3.87
C TYR A 51 35.31 -10.84 3.32
N GLU A 52 34.79 -10.99 2.11
CA GLU A 52 33.82 -10.06 1.52
C GLU A 52 32.41 -10.62 1.63
N GLU A 53 31.49 -9.82 2.16
CA GLU A 53 30.09 -10.16 2.22
C GLU A 53 29.40 -9.79 0.89
N ALA A 54 28.87 -10.78 0.19
CA ALA A 54 27.99 -10.59 -0.95
C ALA A 54 26.56 -10.44 -0.46
N PHE A 55 25.98 -9.26 -0.69
CA PHE A 55 24.59 -8.93 -0.36
C PHE A 55 23.63 -9.42 -1.44
N ASP A 56 22.33 -9.45 -1.12
CA ASP A 56 21.27 -9.57 -2.11
C ASP A 56 21.28 -8.37 -3.09
N ASP A 57 20.49 -8.44 -4.17
CA ASP A 57 20.45 -7.39 -5.19
C ASP A 57 20.01 -6.01 -4.67
N GLY A 58 19.43 -5.96 -3.46
CA GLY A 58 18.92 -4.76 -2.84
C GLY A 58 17.81 -4.05 -3.61
N ASN A 59 17.29 -4.61 -4.72
CA ASN A 59 16.40 -3.92 -5.65
C ASN A 59 14.92 -3.97 -5.20
N TYR A 60 14.65 -3.41 -4.03
CA TYR A 60 13.32 -3.36 -3.42
C TYR A 60 13.27 -2.20 -2.44
N THR A 61 12.08 -1.67 -2.15
CA THR A 61 11.95 -0.61 -1.14
C THR A 61 12.54 -1.04 0.21
N GLN A 62 13.55 -0.29 0.66
CA GLN A 62 14.20 -0.45 1.95
C GLN A 62 13.63 0.55 2.94
N PHE A 63 13.68 0.23 4.23
CA PHE A 63 13.18 1.13 5.25
C PHE A 63 13.76 0.79 6.62
N ASP A 64 13.88 1.82 7.46
CA ASP A 64 14.18 1.71 8.89
C ASP A 64 13.14 2.52 9.64
N LEU A 65 12.28 1.82 10.37
CA LEU A 65 11.13 2.40 11.05
C LEU A 65 11.20 2.09 12.54
N THR A 66 10.93 3.10 13.36
CA THR A 66 10.66 2.97 14.79
C THR A 66 9.18 3.22 15.02
N ILE A 67 8.53 2.38 15.81
CA ILE A 67 7.10 2.45 16.10
C ILE A 67 6.96 2.45 17.61
N ASN A 68 6.38 3.52 18.16
CA ASN A 68 6.27 3.68 19.62
C ASN A 68 5.35 2.61 20.22
N GLU A 69 4.21 2.35 19.58
CA GLU A 69 3.21 1.43 20.10
C GLU A 69 2.50 0.68 18.97
N ILE A 70 2.36 -0.64 19.13
CA ILE A 70 1.58 -1.50 18.26
C ILE A 70 0.62 -2.30 19.13
N ASN A 71 -0.68 -2.14 18.92
CA ASN A 71 -1.71 -2.97 19.53
C ASN A 71 -2.22 -3.96 18.49
N VAL A 72 -2.22 -5.26 18.79
CA VAL A 72 -2.74 -6.30 17.89
C VAL A 72 -3.67 -7.24 18.64
N SER A 73 -4.78 -7.62 18.00
CA SER A 73 -5.55 -8.80 18.40
C SER A 73 -5.20 -9.97 17.51
N LEU A 74 -5.33 -11.19 18.04
CA LEU A 74 -4.95 -12.42 17.35
C LEU A 74 -6.16 -13.33 17.17
N SER A 75 -6.22 -14.05 16.05
CA SER A 75 -7.28 -15.03 15.80
C SER A 75 -6.74 -16.32 15.21
N PHE A 76 -6.86 -17.40 15.97
CA PHE A 76 -6.43 -18.73 15.57
C PHE A 76 -7.23 -19.27 14.38
N TRP A 77 -8.54 -18.98 14.34
CA TRP A 77 -9.42 -19.41 13.25
C TRP A 77 -9.06 -18.74 11.91
N ARG A 78 -8.64 -17.47 11.95
CA ARG A 78 -8.14 -16.75 10.75
C ARG A 78 -6.84 -17.34 10.21
N TRP A 79 -5.97 -17.80 11.11
CA TRP A 79 -4.71 -18.41 10.70
C TRP A 79 -4.91 -19.73 9.98
N ILE A 80 -5.80 -20.59 10.50
CA ILE A 80 -6.13 -21.86 9.84
C ILE A 80 -6.85 -21.64 8.50
N SER A 81 -7.64 -20.57 8.35
CA SER A 81 -8.25 -20.22 7.06
C SER A 81 -7.30 -19.52 6.08
N GLY A 82 -6.05 -19.27 6.46
CA GLY A 82 -5.02 -18.71 5.60
C GLY A 82 -4.95 -17.18 5.55
N LYS A 83 -5.88 -16.47 6.22
CA LYS A 83 -5.99 -14.99 6.26
C LYS A 83 -4.92 -14.29 7.12
N GLY A 84 -4.05 -15.07 7.75
CA GLY A 84 -3.06 -14.59 8.69
C GLY A 84 -3.54 -14.63 10.16
N PHE A 85 -2.61 -14.44 11.08
CA PHE A 85 -2.84 -14.62 12.53
C PHE A 85 -3.31 -13.34 13.23
N ILE A 86 -3.04 -12.17 12.64
CA ILE A 86 -3.46 -10.87 13.15
C ILE A 86 -4.90 -10.63 12.71
N ASP A 87 -5.76 -10.32 13.68
CA ASP A 87 -7.16 -10.00 13.45
C ASP A 87 -7.34 -8.50 13.29
N THR A 88 -7.05 -7.72 14.34
CA THR A 88 -7.03 -6.26 14.29
C THR A 88 -5.67 -5.70 14.66
N ALA A 89 -5.34 -4.52 14.15
CA ALA A 89 -4.13 -3.82 14.56
C ALA A 89 -4.25 -2.29 14.56
N SER A 90 -3.61 -1.66 15.55
CA SER A 90 -3.47 -0.23 15.68
C SER A 90 -2.02 0.14 15.92
N PHE A 91 -1.51 1.08 15.12
CA PHE A 91 -0.12 1.53 15.16
C PHE A 91 -0.08 3.00 15.55
N LYS A 92 0.84 3.37 16.44
CA LYS A 92 0.99 4.75 16.88
C LYS A 92 2.45 5.19 16.94
N GLY A 93 2.72 6.39 16.48
CA GLY A 93 4.03 7.02 16.59
C GLY A 93 5.06 6.35 15.71
N ILE A 94 4.80 6.29 14.40
CA ILE A 94 5.73 5.72 13.41
C ILE A 94 6.70 6.82 12.98
N ARG A 95 8.00 6.55 13.08
CA ARG A 95 9.07 7.43 12.59
C ARG A 95 10.04 6.63 11.76
N GLY A 96 10.68 7.26 10.78
CA GLY A 96 11.79 6.61 10.09
C GLY A 96 11.98 7.05 8.65
N ILE A 97 12.71 6.21 7.93
CA ILE A 97 13.14 6.46 6.56
C ILE A 97 12.64 5.33 5.66
N VAL A 98 12.10 5.72 4.50
CA VAL A 98 11.80 4.82 3.40
C VAL A 98 12.73 5.20 2.24
N ASP A 99 13.59 4.28 1.85
CA ASP A 99 14.61 4.49 0.83
C ASP A 99 14.30 3.64 -0.41
N ARG A 100 14.20 4.32 -1.56
CA ARG A 100 13.98 3.74 -2.87
C ARG A 100 15.02 4.20 -3.90
N THR A 101 16.10 4.84 -3.46
CA THR A 101 17.13 5.41 -4.35
C THR A 101 17.84 4.38 -5.23
N HIS A 102 17.96 3.16 -4.71
CA HIS A 102 18.57 2.00 -5.35
C HIS A 102 17.58 1.18 -6.20
N VAL A 103 16.28 1.53 -6.17
CA VAL A 103 15.26 0.79 -6.92
C VAL A 103 15.40 1.13 -8.40
N VAL A 104 15.63 0.09 -9.21
CA VAL A 104 15.80 0.18 -10.66
C VAL A 104 14.79 -0.73 -11.35
N TRP A 105 14.14 -0.18 -12.38
CA TRP A 105 13.25 -0.93 -13.26
C TRP A 105 13.97 -1.27 -14.55
N LYS A 106 13.71 -2.47 -15.09
CA LYS A 106 14.19 -2.83 -16.42
C LYS A 106 13.52 -1.91 -17.44
N LYS A 107 14.27 -1.54 -18.48
CA LYS A 107 13.73 -0.77 -19.59
C LYS A 107 12.61 -1.59 -20.26
N ASP A 108 11.48 -0.94 -20.54
CA ASP A 108 10.31 -1.54 -21.21
C ASP A 108 9.67 -2.74 -20.45
N ASP A 109 9.83 -2.79 -19.12
CA ASP A 109 9.21 -3.81 -18.28
C ASP A 109 7.71 -3.54 -18.06
N ASP A 110 6.89 -4.60 -18.02
CA ASP A 110 5.46 -4.48 -17.75
C ASP A 110 5.24 -4.28 -16.23
N PRO A 111 4.62 -3.17 -15.79
CA PRO A 111 4.28 -2.96 -14.38
C PRO A 111 3.48 -4.10 -13.75
N ARG A 112 2.71 -4.86 -14.55
CA ARG A 112 1.91 -6.00 -14.10
C ARG A 112 2.78 -7.16 -13.59
N ASN A 113 4.04 -7.24 -13.98
CA ASN A 113 4.99 -8.24 -13.46
C ASN A 113 5.24 -8.08 -11.95
N TYR A 114 5.00 -6.87 -11.41
CA TYR A 114 5.17 -6.55 -9.99
C TYR A 114 3.85 -6.61 -9.21
N LYS A 115 2.79 -7.16 -9.80
CA LYS A 115 1.50 -7.35 -9.13
C LYS A 115 1.67 -8.34 -7.97
N ASN A 116 1.24 -7.92 -6.78
CA ASN A 116 1.19 -8.80 -5.62
C ASN A 116 0.00 -9.77 -5.78
N PHE A 117 0.30 -11.06 -5.86
CA PHE A 117 -0.70 -12.13 -5.77
C PHE A 117 -0.81 -12.60 -4.33
N TYR A 118 -2.03 -12.95 -3.92
CA TYR A 118 -2.29 -13.53 -2.60
C TYR A 118 -1.52 -14.84 -2.44
N LYS A 119 -0.87 -15.01 -1.29
CA LYS A 119 -0.23 -16.26 -0.88
C LYS A 119 -0.77 -16.67 0.50
N PRO A 120 -1.00 -17.96 0.75
CA PRO A 120 -1.38 -18.42 2.09
C PRO A 120 -0.40 -17.91 3.15
N GLY A 121 -0.93 -17.29 4.22
CA GLY A 121 -0.13 -16.65 5.26
C GLY A 121 0.21 -15.18 4.99
N ASP A 122 -0.22 -14.61 3.87
CA ASP A 122 -0.34 -13.15 3.73
C ASP A 122 -1.33 -12.63 4.78
N TRP A 123 -1.05 -11.43 5.28
CA TRP A 123 -1.90 -10.81 6.28
C TRP A 123 -3.09 -10.11 5.64
N GLU A 124 -4.24 -10.33 6.25
CA GLU A 124 -5.48 -9.59 6.07
C GLU A 124 -5.89 -9.09 7.45
N ILE A 125 -5.69 -7.79 7.71
CA ILE A 125 -5.97 -7.18 9.00
C ILE A 125 -7.29 -6.43 8.89
N GLU A 126 -8.22 -6.72 9.79
CA GLU A 126 -9.49 -6.01 9.91
C GLU A 126 -9.35 -4.82 10.87
N ASN A 127 -10.14 -3.77 10.66
CA ASN A 127 -10.15 -2.58 11.52
C ASN A 127 -8.74 -2.02 11.79
N PHE A 128 -7.99 -1.77 10.71
CA PHE A 128 -6.61 -1.31 10.78
C PHE A 128 -6.55 0.20 11.02
N LYS A 129 -5.82 0.62 12.06
CA LYS A 129 -5.68 2.02 12.44
C LYS A 129 -4.22 2.45 12.51
N ILE A 130 -3.93 3.66 12.05
CA ILE A 130 -2.61 4.27 12.22
C ILE A 130 -2.77 5.71 12.70
N GLU A 131 -2.03 6.07 13.74
CA GLU A 131 -1.94 7.42 14.26
C GLU A 131 -0.49 7.91 14.28
N ASP A 132 -0.30 9.20 14.00
CA ASP A 132 0.98 9.89 14.16
C ASP A 132 2.16 9.19 13.43
N VAL A 133 2.18 9.32 12.11
CA VAL A 133 3.28 8.87 11.25
C VAL A 133 4.07 10.08 10.76
N LEU A 134 5.40 9.97 10.76
CA LEU A 134 6.30 10.90 10.08
C LEU A 134 7.45 10.12 9.45
N LEU A 135 7.48 10.11 8.12
CA LEU A 135 8.46 9.39 7.31
C LEU A 135 9.22 10.36 6.42
N THR A 136 10.51 10.08 6.24
CA THR A 136 11.30 10.68 5.15
C THR A 136 11.42 9.67 4.02
N ILE A 137 10.91 10.01 2.84
CA ILE A 137 10.92 9.18 1.64
C ILE A 137 12.02 9.66 0.70
N TYR A 138 12.93 8.77 0.35
CA TYR A 138 13.91 8.97 -0.71
C TYR A 138 13.45 8.24 -1.96
N HIS A 139 13.06 9.00 -2.97
CA HIS A 139 12.57 8.47 -4.25
C HIS A 139 13.75 8.16 -5.20
N PRO A 140 13.56 7.26 -6.18
CA PRO A 140 14.57 7.01 -7.21
C PRO A 140 14.78 8.22 -8.13
N ASN A 141 15.76 8.12 -9.04
CA ASN A 141 16.05 9.13 -10.07
C ASN A 141 16.45 10.51 -9.51
N GLY A 142 17.14 10.53 -8.37
CA GLY A 142 17.67 11.75 -7.76
C GLY A 142 16.57 12.76 -7.39
N PHE A 143 15.36 12.31 -7.08
CA PHE A 143 14.32 13.16 -6.50
C PHE A 143 14.72 13.50 -5.05
N ARG A 144 14.49 14.74 -4.61
CA ARG A 144 14.89 15.20 -3.28
C ARG A 144 14.12 14.45 -2.18
N PRO A 145 14.63 14.37 -0.95
CA PRO A 145 13.86 13.77 0.14
C PRO A 145 12.51 14.49 0.33
N CYS A 146 11.46 13.70 0.56
CA CYS A 146 10.09 14.16 0.77
C CYS A 146 9.61 13.72 2.14
N GLN A 147 8.89 14.57 2.85
CA GLN A 147 8.26 14.16 4.11
C GLN A 147 6.83 13.66 3.87
N LEU A 148 6.48 12.54 4.45
CA LEU A 148 5.11 12.06 4.53
C LEU A 148 4.69 12.00 5.99
N SER A 149 3.64 12.74 6.32
CA SER A 149 2.98 12.67 7.61
C SER A 149 1.58 12.09 7.44
N ILE A 150 1.22 11.12 8.28
CA ILE A 150 -0.16 10.64 8.38
C ILE A 150 -0.62 10.96 9.80
N TYR A 151 -1.64 11.78 9.93
CA TYR A 151 -2.16 12.17 11.25
C TYR A 151 -3.04 11.06 11.81
N ASN A 152 -3.96 10.57 10.98
CA ASN A 152 -4.85 9.47 11.30
C ASN A 152 -5.24 8.70 10.03
N ALA A 153 -5.35 7.39 10.14
CA ALA A 153 -5.85 6.49 9.11
C ALA A 153 -6.75 5.42 9.76
N ASP A 154 -7.93 5.21 9.19
CA ASP A 154 -8.92 4.22 9.58
C ASP A 154 -9.36 3.43 8.35
N LEU A 155 -8.99 2.15 8.31
CA LEU A 155 -9.27 1.21 7.23
C LEU A 155 -10.12 0.05 7.76
N ASP A 156 -11.18 -0.31 7.03
CA ASP A 156 -12.00 -1.50 7.34
C ASP A 156 -11.18 -2.79 7.23
N ILE A 157 -10.35 -2.86 6.19
CA ILE A 157 -9.52 -4.00 5.86
C ILE A 157 -8.19 -3.51 5.30
N PHE A 158 -7.10 -4.22 5.62
CA PHE A 158 -5.77 -3.92 5.11
C PHE A 158 -5.10 -5.22 4.67
N ARG A 159 -5.05 -5.43 3.35
CA ARG A 159 -4.49 -6.64 2.72
C ARG A 159 -3.20 -6.35 1.99
N LYS A 160 -2.25 -7.29 2.08
CA LYS A 160 -0.94 -7.16 1.43
C LYS A 160 -1.02 -7.04 -0.10
N ASN A 161 -1.87 -7.83 -0.74
CA ASN A 161 -2.03 -7.85 -2.19
C ASN A 161 -2.84 -6.65 -2.73
N TRP A 162 -3.75 -6.10 -1.93
CA TRP A 162 -4.67 -5.01 -2.30
C TRP A 162 -4.38 -3.69 -1.58
N LEU A 163 -3.15 -3.56 -1.04
CA LEU A 163 -2.72 -2.47 -0.16
C LEU A 163 -3.14 -1.08 -0.65
N MET A 164 -2.85 -0.76 -1.92
CA MET A 164 -3.18 0.56 -2.48
C MET A 164 -4.70 0.79 -2.55
N LEU A 165 -5.47 -0.23 -2.96
CA LEU A 165 -6.91 -0.09 -3.05
C LEU A 165 -7.51 0.09 -1.66
N ASP A 166 -7.07 -0.70 -0.68
CA ASP A 166 -7.59 -0.66 0.69
C ASP A 166 -7.29 0.71 1.35
N VAL A 167 -6.11 1.30 1.08
CA VAL A 167 -5.76 2.67 1.53
C VAL A 167 -6.62 3.72 0.83
N MET A 168 -6.84 3.61 -0.48
CA MET A 168 -7.63 4.60 -1.22
C MET A 168 -9.14 4.48 -0.96
N THR A 169 -9.59 3.32 -0.49
CA THR A 169 -10.98 3.03 -0.12
C THR A 169 -11.15 2.99 1.40
N CYS A 170 -10.27 3.64 2.16
CA CYS A 170 -10.37 3.73 3.62
C CYS A 170 -11.63 4.49 4.09
N ASN A 171 -11.95 4.43 5.38
CA ASN A 171 -13.02 5.23 5.96
C ASN A 171 -12.61 6.69 6.06
N HIS A 172 -11.41 6.90 6.60
CA HIS A 172 -10.81 8.21 6.78
C HIS A 172 -9.28 8.08 6.76
N LEU A 173 -8.62 8.96 6.04
CA LEU A 173 -7.18 9.14 6.08
C LEU A 173 -6.89 10.63 5.93
N SER A 174 -6.03 11.17 6.79
CA SER A 174 -5.59 12.56 6.70
C SER A 174 -4.10 12.67 6.97
N GLY A 175 -3.46 13.58 6.26
CA GLY A 175 -2.02 13.74 6.35
C GLY A 175 -1.49 14.93 5.58
N CYS A 176 -0.16 14.95 5.46
CA CYS A 176 0.59 15.95 4.73
C CYS A 176 1.67 15.25 3.91
N TYR A 177 1.70 15.51 2.61
CA TYR A 177 2.75 15.03 1.72
C TYR A 177 3.57 16.23 1.25
N ASP A 178 4.80 16.31 1.75
CA ASP A 178 5.79 17.32 1.39
C ASP A 178 5.29 18.78 1.54
N GLY A 179 4.51 19.02 2.59
CA GLY A 179 3.87 20.31 2.89
C GLY A 179 2.46 20.48 2.31
N SER A 180 1.99 19.53 1.51
CA SER A 180 0.68 19.55 0.84
C SER A 180 -0.31 18.70 1.63
N LEU A 181 -1.37 19.31 2.16
CA LEU A 181 -2.37 18.58 2.95
C LEU A 181 -3.18 17.66 2.05
N PHE A 182 -3.43 16.44 2.51
CA PHE A 182 -4.28 15.49 1.80
C PHE A 182 -5.27 14.80 2.73
N THR A 183 -6.39 14.37 2.15
CA THR A 183 -7.42 13.58 2.82
C THR A 183 -8.00 12.53 1.88
N VAL A 184 -8.36 11.37 2.42
CA VAL A 184 -9.27 10.41 1.80
C VAL A 184 -10.46 10.26 2.75
N ASN A 185 -11.66 10.53 2.27
CA ASN A 185 -12.87 10.41 3.07
C ASN A 185 -13.92 9.56 2.35
N LYS A 186 -14.56 8.66 3.08
CA LYS A 186 -15.78 8.00 2.62
C LYS A 186 -16.88 9.03 2.42
N ILE A 187 -17.48 9.04 1.23
CA ILE A 187 -18.67 9.83 0.94
C ILE A 187 -19.89 9.01 1.40
N SER A 188 -20.65 9.55 2.36
CA SER A 188 -21.86 8.89 2.89
C SER A 188 -23.08 9.09 2.00
N ASN A 189 -23.24 10.27 1.42
CA ASN A 189 -24.34 10.62 0.52
C ASN A 189 -23.76 10.93 -0.86
N PHE A 190 -24.01 10.04 -1.82
CA PHE A 190 -23.60 10.25 -3.20
C PHE A 190 -24.82 10.19 -4.12
N ASP A 191 -24.75 10.95 -5.20
CA ASP A 191 -25.75 10.86 -6.24
C ASP A 191 -25.61 9.52 -6.97
N THR A 192 -26.73 8.84 -7.17
CA THR A 192 -26.79 7.58 -7.93
C THR A 192 -26.97 7.84 -9.42
N PHE A 193 -27.00 9.10 -9.84
CA PHE A 193 -27.21 9.55 -11.22
C PHE A 193 -28.49 8.96 -11.85
N LYS A 194 -29.47 8.62 -11.00
CA LYS A 194 -30.73 8.02 -11.42
C LYS A 194 -31.58 9.01 -12.20
N GLU A 195 -31.55 10.28 -11.82
CA GLU A 195 -32.33 11.31 -12.52
C GLU A 195 -31.72 11.62 -13.89
N GLU A 196 -30.40 11.76 -13.97
CA GLU A 196 -29.66 12.00 -15.22
C GLU A 196 -29.81 10.83 -16.19
N SER A 197 -29.70 9.59 -15.72
CA SER A 197 -29.91 8.41 -16.57
C SER A 197 -31.34 8.33 -17.13
N ILE A 198 -32.36 8.74 -16.35
CA ILE A 198 -33.74 8.86 -16.82
C ILE A 198 -33.83 9.97 -17.89
N ILE A 199 -33.26 11.14 -17.63
CA ILE A 199 -33.27 12.27 -18.57
C ILE A 199 -32.57 11.88 -19.89
N ASP A 200 -31.39 11.29 -19.84
CA ASP A 200 -30.63 10.85 -21.01
C ASP A 200 -31.41 9.83 -21.83
N THR A 201 -32.08 8.88 -21.16
CA THR A 201 -32.95 7.90 -21.82
C THR A 201 -34.12 8.58 -22.52
N LEU A 202 -34.77 9.56 -21.87
CA LEU A 202 -35.88 10.31 -22.46
C LEU A 202 -35.44 11.17 -23.64
N VAL A 203 -34.28 11.82 -23.55
CA VAL A 203 -33.71 12.66 -24.60
C VAL A 203 -33.32 11.80 -25.81
N ASN A 204 -32.60 10.69 -25.59
CA ASN A 204 -32.23 9.75 -26.64
C ASN A 204 -33.47 9.18 -27.34
N LYS A 205 -34.52 8.83 -26.58
CA LYS A 205 -35.81 8.36 -27.13
C LYS A 205 -36.50 9.42 -27.97
N LYS A 206 -36.52 10.68 -27.52
CA LYS A 206 -37.15 11.80 -28.24
C LYS A 206 -36.40 12.15 -29.54
N LEU A 207 -35.07 12.03 -29.54
CA LEU A 207 -34.22 12.37 -30.68
C LEU A 207 -34.03 11.22 -31.68
N GLY A 208 -34.34 9.98 -31.30
CA GLY A 208 -34.10 8.80 -32.14
C GLY A 208 -32.62 8.50 -32.41
N ARG A 209 -31.70 9.11 -31.65
CA ARG A 209 -30.25 8.91 -31.74
C ARG A 209 -29.62 9.02 -30.35
N LYS A 210 -28.47 8.37 -30.14
CA LYS A 210 -27.68 8.53 -28.90
C LYS A 210 -26.96 9.87 -28.94
N GLN A 211 -27.46 10.86 -28.19
CA GLN A 211 -26.78 12.13 -27.98
C GLN A 211 -25.81 12.07 -26.81
N PHE A 212 -26.19 11.34 -25.76
CA PHE A 212 -25.37 11.09 -24.58
C PHE A 212 -25.06 9.60 -24.47
N SER A 213 -23.81 9.27 -24.13
CA SER A 213 -23.43 7.91 -23.77
C SER A 213 -24.15 7.52 -22.47
N GLU A 214 -24.68 6.30 -22.42
CA GLU A 214 -25.21 5.76 -21.16
C GLU A 214 -24.14 5.86 -20.08
N ILE A 215 -24.53 6.41 -18.93
CA ILE A 215 -23.70 6.37 -17.74
C ILE A 215 -23.42 4.89 -17.46
N PRO A 216 -22.14 4.45 -17.39
CA PRO A 216 -21.80 3.03 -17.35
C PRO A 216 -22.21 2.33 -16.05
N PHE A 217 -22.88 3.04 -15.13
CA PHE A 217 -23.32 2.57 -13.83
C PHE A 217 -24.81 2.24 -13.88
N SER A 218 -25.17 1.10 -14.46
CA SER A 218 -26.57 0.64 -14.50
C SER A 218 -26.92 -0.24 -13.29
N ASN A 219 -27.92 0.19 -12.52
CA ASN A 219 -28.70 -0.56 -11.53
C ASN A 219 -28.05 -1.24 -10.31
N ASN A 220 -26.72 -1.38 -10.22
CA ASN A 220 -26.04 -1.79 -8.99
C ASN A 220 -25.18 -0.66 -8.45
N SER A 221 -25.56 -0.19 -7.26
CA SER A 221 -25.05 0.99 -6.59
C SER A 221 -23.55 0.89 -6.29
N PHE A 222 -22.91 2.04 -6.10
CA PHE A 222 -21.57 2.08 -5.56
C PHE A 222 -21.59 1.53 -4.13
N GLN A 223 -20.78 0.52 -3.84
CA GLN A 223 -20.64 -0.02 -2.47
C GLN A 223 -19.97 1.02 -1.57
N LYS A 224 -18.92 1.65 -2.10
CA LYS A 224 -18.12 2.63 -1.39
C LYS A 224 -17.61 3.66 -2.37
N ILE A 225 -17.85 4.92 -2.07
CA ILE A 225 -17.20 6.04 -2.75
C ILE A 225 -16.28 6.72 -1.76
N THR A 226 -15.04 6.94 -2.15
CA THR A 226 -14.07 7.72 -1.39
C THR A 226 -13.58 8.89 -2.21
N ARG A 227 -13.47 10.06 -1.58
CA ARG A 227 -12.88 11.25 -2.18
C ARG A 227 -11.47 11.42 -1.68
N PHE A 228 -10.51 11.32 -2.58
CA PHE A 228 -9.15 11.79 -2.36
C PHE A 228 -9.08 13.27 -2.72
N ARG A 229 -8.47 14.05 -1.84
CA ARG A 229 -8.16 15.47 -2.07
C ARG A 229 -6.73 15.73 -1.61
N ILE A 230 -5.97 16.48 -2.40
CA ILE A 230 -4.69 17.05 -2.00
C ILE A 230 -4.61 18.48 -2.51
N ASP A 231 -4.26 19.41 -1.62
CA ASP A 231 -4.18 20.83 -1.91
C ASP A 231 -2.70 21.27 -1.94
N ASN A 232 -2.38 22.16 -2.87
CA ASN A 232 -1.09 22.81 -3.04
C ASN A 232 0.08 21.84 -3.34
N LEU A 233 -0.19 20.74 -4.06
CA LEU A 233 0.84 19.77 -4.43
C LEU A 233 1.83 20.38 -5.42
N LYS A 234 3.11 20.44 -5.06
CA LYS A 234 4.16 20.93 -5.97
C LYS A 234 4.20 20.08 -7.22
N ILE A 235 4.19 20.74 -8.39
CA ILE A 235 4.09 20.07 -9.68
C ILE A 235 5.31 19.19 -10.01
N GLU A 236 6.44 19.41 -9.33
CA GLU A 236 7.63 18.55 -9.42
C GLU A 236 7.33 17.08 -9.13
N HIS A 237 6.36 16.80 -8.25
CA HIS A 237 5.93 15.43 -7.90
C HIS A 237 5.22 14.72 -9.06
N LEU A 238 4.69 15.46 -10.04
CA LEU A 238 4.01 14.92 -11.21
C LEU A 238 4.94 14.83 -12.42
N ASN A 239 5.87 15.78 -12.56
CA ASN A 239 6.62 15.95 -13.80
C ASN A 239 7.92 15.15 -13.87
N LYS A 240 8.49 14.75 -12.73
CA LYS A 240 9.79 14.07 -12.74
C LYS A 240 9.67 12.65 -13.30
N GLY A 241 10.17 12.46 -14.53
CA GLY A 241 10.14 11.19 -15.25
C GLY A 241 9.11 11.10 -16.37
N MET A 242 8.33 12.17 -16.62
CA MET A 242 7.42 12.23 -17.77
C MET A 242 8.04 13.00 -18.95
N SER A 243 7.90 12.47 -20.16
CA SER A 243 8.16 13.19 -21.40
C SER A 243 6.86 13.84 -21.92
N GLY A 244 6.98 15.00 -22.57
CA GLY A 244 5.84 15.71 -23.18
C GLY A 244 5.47 17.03 -22.48
N PRO A 245 4.30 17.62 -22.82
CA PRO A 245 3.93 18.98 -22.40
C PRO A 245 3.89 19.19 -20.88
N PHE A 246 3.52 18.16 -20.11
CA PHE A 246 3.57 18.22 -18.64
C PHE A 246 5.01 18.41 -18.13
N GLY A 247 5.99 17.78 -18.77
CA GLY A 247 7.41 17.89 -18.40
C GLY A 247 8.02 19.28 -18.59
N TRP A 248 7.32 20.22 -19.25
CA TRP A 248 7.78 21.61 -19.41
C TRP A 248 7.44 22.50 -18.21
N ILE A 249 6.50 22.08 -17.36
CA ILE A 249 6.05 22.90 -16.24
C ILE A 249 7.00 22.68 -15.07
N ASN A 250 7.99 23.56 -14.91
CA ASN A 250 9.06 23.34 -13.94
C ASN A 250 8.74 23.84 -12.53
N ASN A 251 7.70 24.67 -12.36
CA ASN A 251 7.32 25.22 -11.06
C ASN A 251 5.82 25.52 -11.01
N GLY A 252 5.25 25.46 -9.82
CA GLY A 252 3.82 25.66 -9.56
C GLY A 252 3.26 24.61 -8.61
N THR A 253 2.00 24.79 -8.25
CA THR A 253 1.25 23.88 -7.40
C THR A 253 -0.07 23.51 -8.07
N VAL A 254 -0.59 22.33 -7.71
CA VAL A 254 -1.83 21.77 -8.26
C VAL A 254 -2.68 21.27 -7.12
N ASP A 255 -3.98 21.55 -7.19
CA ASP A 255 -4.99 20.94 -6.34
C ASP A 255 -5.60 19.75 -7.09
N ILE A 256 -5.70 18.60 -6.44
CA ILE A 256 -6.25 17.39 -7.04
C ILE A 256 -7.43 16.91 -6.19
N ILE A 257 -8.54 16.63 -6.86
CA ILE A 257 -9.71 15.96 -6.28
C ILE A 257 -10.04 14.78 -7.17
N ALA A 258 -10.13 13.60 -6.58
CA ALA A 258 -10.45 12.36 -7.28
C ALA A 258 -11.47 11.55 -6.47
N ASP A 259 -12.57 11.16 -7.12
CA ASP A 259 -13.55 10.26 -6.55
C ASP A 259 -13.26 8.83 -7.02
N ILE A 260 -13.12 7.92 -6.07
CA ILE A 260 -12.85 6.50 -6.28
C ILE A 260 -14.11 5.75 -5.91
N MET A 261 -14.62 4.99 -6.87
CA MET A 261 -15.90 4.32 -6.78
C MET A 261 -15.71 2.81 -6.86
N VAL A 262 -16.08 2.10 -5.81
CA VAL A 262 -16.10 0.63 -5.77
C VAL A 262 -17.49 0.15 -6.14
N LEU A 263 -17.61 -0.61 -7.22
CA LEU A 263 -18.88 -1.15 -7.70
C LEU A 263 -19.29 -2.38 -6.88
N GLU A 264 -20.59 -2.54 -6.62
CA GLU A 264 -21.16 -3.69 -5.92
C GLU A 264 -20.83 -5.05 -6.57
N GLU A 265 -20.67 -5.13 -7.89
CA GLU A 265 -20.27 -6.37 -8.57
C GLU A 265 -18.87 -6.87 -8.17
N ASN A 266 -18.00 -5.95 -7.70
CA ASN A 266 -16.66 -6.29 -7.21
C ASN A 266 -16.67 -6.81 -5.76
N ILE A 267 -17.83 -6.87 -5.10
CA ILE A 267 -18.01 -7.44 -3.76
C ILE A 267 -17.68 -8.94 -3.72
N SER A 268 -17.89 -9.66 -4.83
CA SER A 268 -17.64 -11.11 -4.90
C SER A 268 -16.22 -11.51 -4.47
N LEU A 269 -15.25 -10.61 -4.46
CA LEU A 269 -13.90 -10.87 -3.97
C LEU A 269 -13.77 -11.02 -2.44
N ASN A 270 -14.74 -10.53 -1.66
CA ASN A 270 -14.81 -10.84 -0.23
C ASN A 270 -15.46 -12.21 0.04
N ASP A 271 -16.28 -12.72 -0.88
CA ASP A 271 -16.98 -14.02 -0.76
C ASP A 271 -16.31 -15.18 -1.55
N ILE A 272 -15.42 -14.91 -2.50
CA ILE A 272 -14.70 -15.94 -3.29
C ILE A 272 -13.70 -16.76 -2.42
N LEU A 273 -13.40 -16.33 -1.19
CA LEU A 273 -12.54 -17.08 -0.26
C LEU A 273 -13.30 -18.04 0.68
N LEU A 274 -14.62 -18.20 0.53
CA LEU A 274 -15.43 -19.10 1.37
C LEU A 274 -16.08 -20.28 0.61
N THR A 275 -15.89 -20.43 -0.71
CA THR A 275 -16.51 -21.53 -1.48
C THR A 275 -15.57 -22.45 -2.24
N GLU A 276 -14.25 -22.19 -2.32
CA GLU A 276 -13.29 -23.20 -2.79
C GLU A 276 -12.77 -24.05 -1.62
N GLY A 277 -13.70 -24.79 -0.98
CA GLY A 277 -13.38 -26.09 -0.39
C GLY A 277 -13.02 -27.08 -1.51
N PRO A 278 -12.30 -28.18 -1.22
CA PRO A 278 -11.62 -28.98 -2.24
C PRO A 278 -12.60 -29.83 -3.05
N GLU A 279 -13.22 -29.27 -4.08
CA GLU A 279 -13.83 -30.05 -5.15
C GLU A 279 -12.80 -30.36 -6.24
N THR A 280 -11.81 -31.19 -5.91
CA THR A 280 -11.06 -31.98 -6.91
C THR A 280 -10.56 -33.29 -6.30
N TYR A 281 -11.50 -34.18 -5.98
CA TYR A 281 -11.26 -35.62 -5.94
C TYR A 281 -12.38 -36.33 -6.72
N GLN A 282 -12.32 -36.24 -8.04
CA GLN A 282 -12.99 -37.21 -8.92
C GLN A 282 -11.94 -38.24 -9.33
N ARG A 283 -12.06 -39.42 -8.71
CA ARG A 283 -11.29 -40.63 -8.99
C ARG A 283 -11.36 -41.00 -10.48
N LYS A 284 -10.22 -41.38 -11.05
CA LYS A 284 -10.14 -42.54 -11.93
C LYS A 284 -9.56 -43.70 -11.13
#